data_AF-A0A3B6PGL7-F1
#
_entry.id   AF-A0A3B6PGL7-F1
#
_cell.length_a   1.000
_cell.length_b   1.000
_cell.length_c   1.000
_cell.angle_alpha   90.00
_cell.angle_beta   90.00
_cell.angle_gamma   90.00
#
_symmetry.space_group_name_H-M   'P 1'
#
loop_
_entity.id
_entity.type
_entity.pdbx_description
1 polymer ?
#
loop_
_entity_poly.entity_id
_entity_poly.type
_entity_poly.pdbx_seq_one_letter_code
_entity_poly.pdbx_strand_id
1 'polypeptide(L)'
;MGEASLYKAKEFSSKHLKFSLKYLEPNLARYVMKSLDHPYHVSLKQYKARHHLSYLQNLPTMHTAIEKLALVEFQMKKLQHQSGMQEVKRWWVDLGLSQEIPAARDQVLKWYMWSMTILEGFSFSRYRVDATKVISMVYIVDDIFDLVATQEELSLSLMRQSKCIRIGLT
;
A
#
# COMPACT_ATOMS: atom_id res chain seq x y z
N MET A 1 22.28 -18.55 14.97
CA MET A 1 20.87 -18.29 14.60
C MET A 1 20.09 -17.97 15.88
N GLY A 2 19.67 -16.72 16.06
CA GLY A 2 19.09 -16.25 17.35
C GLY A 2 17.60 -16.55 17.55
N GLU A 3 16.87 -16.97 16.53
CA GLU A 3 15.39 -16.96 16.56
C GLU A 3 14.71 -18.27 16.09
N ALA A 4 15.42 -19.41 16.16
CA ALA A 4 14.87 -20.70 15.71
C ALA A 4 13.58 -21.10 16.44
N SER A 5 13.44 -20.70 17.72
CA SER A 5 12.23 -20.92 18.51
C SER A 5 11.03 -20.13 17.97
N LEU A 6 11.23 -18.87 17.55
CA LEU A 6 10.17 -18.02 16.99
C LEU A 6 9.69 -18.55 15.63
N TYR A 7 10.59 -19.06 14.79
CA TYR A 7 10.21 -19.69 13.54
C TYR A 7 9.31 -20.91 13.77
N LYS A 8 9.70 -21.79 14.71
CA LYS A 8 8.89 -22.95 15.12
C LYS A 8 7.54 -22.53 15.70
N ALA A 9 7.50 -21.47 16.51
CA ALA A 9 6.25 -20.94 17.07
C ALA A 9 5.31 -20.40 15.98
N LYS A 10 5.84 -19.68 14.97
CA LYS A 10 5.07 -19.21 13.81
C LYS A 10 4.48 -20.38 13.03
N GLU A 11 5.28 -21.40 12.72
CA GLU A 11 4.82 -22.59 12.00
C GLU A 11 3.75 -23.35 12.79
N PHE A 12 4.02 -23.62 14.07
CA PHE A 12 3.10 -24.30 14.97
C PHE A 12 1.76 -23.57 15.06
N SER A 13 1.77 -22.29 15.43
CA SER A 13 0.55 -21.48 15.57
C SER A 13 -0.23 -21.36 14.26
N SER A 14 0.46 -21.12 13.13
CA SER A 14 -0.18 -20.99 11.81
C SER A 14 -0.91 -22.27 11.41
N LYS A 15 -0.29 -23.43 11.63
CA LYS A 15 -0.89 -24.75 11.33
C LYS A 15 -2.15 -24.98 12.14
N HIS A 16 -2.07 -24.75 13.46
CA HIS A 16 -3.21 -24.99 14.36
C HIS A 16 -4.36 -24.01 14.11
N LEU A 17 -4.06 -22.71 13.95
CA LEU A 17 -5.09 -21.70 13.65
C LEU A 17 -5.80 -21.99 12.33
N LYS A 18 -5.08 -22.40 11.26
CA LYS A 18 -5.68 -22.80 9.98
C LYS A 18 -6.62 -24.01 10.14
N PHE A 19 -6.20 -25.02 10.89
CA PHE A 19 -7.02 -26.20 11.15
C PHE A 19 -8.29 -25.85 11.95
N SER A 20 -8.18 -24.91 12.90
CA SER A 20 -9.30 -24.49 13.73
C SER A 20 -10.35 -23.66 12.98
N LEU A 21 -10.04 -23.05 11.83
CA LEU A 21 -10.95 -22.15 11.10
C LEU A 21 -12.35 -22.74 10.85
N LYS A 22 -12.44 -24.05 10.54
CA LYS A 22 -13.71 -24.76 10.29
C LYS A 22 -14.61 -24.92 11.54
N TYR A 23 -14.07 -24.69 12.72
CA TYR A 23 -14.76 -24.83 14.00
C TYR A 23 -15.04 -23.49 14.70
N LEU A 24 -14.54 -22.38 14.14
CA LEU A 24 -14.75 -21.05 14.70
C LEU A 24 -16.08 -20.46 14.22
N GLU A 25 -16.66 -19.58 15.02
CA GLU A 25 -17.77 -18.73 14.60
C GLU A 25 -17.36 -17.93 13.33
N PRO A 26 -18.25 -17.74 12.33
CA PRO A 26 -17.89 -17.17 11.04
C PRO A 26 -17.12 -15.84 11.07
N ASN A 27 -17.48 -14.89 11.95
CA ASN A 27 -16.78 -13.61 12.06
C ASN A 27 -15.38 -13.77 12.68
N LEU A 28 -15.25 -14.61 13.71
CA LEU A 28 -13.95 -14.96 14.30
C LEU A 28 -13.07 -15.71 13.30
N ALA A 29 -13.62 -16.67 12.54
CA ALA A 29 -12.92 -17.40 11.49
C ALA A 29 -12.34 -16.44 10.44
N ARG A 30 -13.16 -15.48 9.98
CA ARG A 30 -12.73 -14.44 9.03
C ARG A 30 -11.63 -13.55 9.60
N TYR A 31 -11.74 -13.16 10.87
CA TYR A 31 -10.74 -12.34 11.55
C TYR A 31 -9.39 -13.08 11.71
N VAL A 32 -9.42 -14.36 12.09
CA VAL A 32 -8.22 -15.20 12.22
C VAL A 32 -7.57 -15.43 10.85
N MET A 33 -8.35 -15.77 9.83
CA MET A 33 -7.88 -15.98 8.46
C MET A 33 -7.12 -14.74 7.93
N LYS A 34 -7.73 -13.55 8.01
CA LYS A 34 -7.08 -12.31 7.60
C LYS A 34 -5.84 -11.96 8.42
N SER A 35 -5.81 -12.35 9.69
CA SER A 35 -4.65 -12.14 10.55
C SER A 35 -3.48 -13.07 10.21
N LEU A 36 -3.76 -14.28 9.72
CA LEU A 36 -2.76 -15.22 9.20
C LEU A 36 -2.17 -14.73 7.87
N ASP A 37 -3.00 -14.20 6.97
CA ASP A 37 -2.54 -13.68 5.67
C ASP A 37 -1.69 -12.42 5.83
N HIS A 38 -2.03 -11.57 6.79
CA HIS A 38 -1.37 -10.29 7.02
C HIS A 38 -0.96 -10.16 8.49
N PRO A 39 0.21 -10.64 8.94
CA PRO A 39 0.62 -10.50 10.34
C PRO A 39 0.79 -9.03 10.77
N TYR A 40 0.55 -8.73 12.05
CA TYR A 40 0.58 -7.35 12.57
C TYR A 40 1.90 -6.59 12.31
N HIS A 41 3.05 -7.26 12.48
CA HIS A 41 4.36 -6.62 12.38
C HIS A 41 4.79 -6.29 10.94
N VAL A 42 4.12 -6.85 9.92
CA VAL A 42 4.38 -6.55 8.49
C VAL A 42 3.23 -5.81 7.82
N SER A 43 2.19 -5.47 8.58
CA SER A 43 0.98 -4.84 8.05
C SER A 43 0.90 -3.37 8.43
N LEU A 44 0.25 -2.58 7.58
CA LEU A 44 -0.05 -1.19 7.91
C LEU A 44 -0.97 -1.10 9.12
N LYS A 45 -0.62 -0.25 10.08
CA LYS A 45 -1.41 -0.04 11.31
C LYS A 45 -2.85 0.33 11.00
N GLN A 46 -3.08 1.17 10.00
CA GLN A 46 -4.43 1.59 9.61
C GLN A 46 -5.26 0.44 9.03
N TYR A 47 -4.64 -0.43 8.22
CA TYR A 47 -5.28 -1.65 7.72
C TYR A 47 -5.69 -2.56 8.88
N LYS A 48 -4.79 -2.74 9.86
CA LYS A 48 -5.04 -3.53 11.07
C LYS A 48 -6.13 -2.94 11.96
N ALA A 49 -6.10 -1.63 12.18
CA ALA A 49 -7.13 -0.92 12.95
C ALA A 49 -8.50 -1.10 12.30
N ARG A 50 -8.61 -0.92 10.98
CA ARG A 50 -9.87 -1.15 10.24
C ARG A 50 -10.35 -2.58 10.38
N HIS A 51 -9.44 -3.54 10.20
CA HIS A 51 -9.77 -4.96 10.29
C HIS A 51 -10.29 -5.34 11.68
N HIS A 52 -9.64 -4.84 12.74
CA HIS A 52 -10.03 -5.10 14.12
C HIS A 52 -11.33 -4.41 14.49
N LEU A 53 -11.50 -3.12 14.17
CA LEU A 53 -12.74 -2.38 14.41
C LEU A 53 -13.93 -3.05 13.70
N SER A 54 -13.74 -3.49 12.45
CA SER A 54 -14.77 -4.22 11.72
C SER A 54 -15.15 -5.54 12.39
N TYR A 55 -14.22 -6.22 13.05
CA TYR A 55 -14.53 -7.44 13.81
C TYR A 55 -15.32 -7.09 15.09
N LEU A 56 -14.87 -6.10 15.86
CA LEU A 56 -15.53 -5.65 17.09
C LEU A 56 -16.98 -5.19 16.83
N GLN A 57 -17.22 -4.48 15.73
CA GLN A 57 -18.57 -4.04 15.33
C GLN A 57 -19.54 -5.18 15.02
N ASN A 58 -19.04 -6.38 14.73
CA ASN A 58 -19.88 -7.57 14.47
C ASN A 58 -20.12 -8.42 15.72
N LEU A 59 -19.54 -8.07 16.88
CA LEU A 59 -19.77 -8.79 18.12
C LEU A 59 -21.10 -8.37 18.75
N PRO A 60 -21.85 -9.32 19.35
CA PRO A 60 -23.15 -9.03 19.98
C PRO A 60 -23.03 -8.29 21.32
N THR A 61 -21.82 -8.05 21.82
CA THR A 61 -21.56 -7.49 23.15
C THR A 61 -21.41 -5.96 23.13
N MET A 62 -21.84 -5.30 24.22
CA MET A 62 -21.87 -3.84 24.38
C MET A 62 -20.54 -3.14 24.05
N HIS A 63 -20.61 -2.11 23.20
CA HIS A 63 -19.51 -1.22 22.88
C HIS A 63 -18.96 -0.53 24.12
N THR A 64 -17.74 -0.89 24.52
CA THR A 64 -17.00 -0.19 25.56
C THR A 64 -16.77 1.28 25.18
N ALA A 65 -16.54 2.15 26.16
CA ALA A 65 -16.15 3.54 25.88
C ALA A 65 -14.90 3.62 24.98
N ILE A 66 -13.97 2.68 25.14
CA ILE A 66 -12.74 2.57 24.34
C ILE A 66 -13.05 2.25 22.87
N GLU A 67 -13.98 1.34 22.59
CA GLU A 67 -14.38 1.00 21.22
C GLU A 67 -15.01 2.19 20.49
N LYS A 68 -15.89 2.92 21.19
CA LYS A 68 -16.52 4.13 20.63
C LYS A 68 -15.47 5.18 20.33
N LEU A 69 -14.52 5.40 21.25
CA LEU A 69 -13.41 6.32 21.04
C LEU A 69 -12.56 5.90 19.83
N ALA A 70 -12.16 4.64 19.76
CA ALA A 70 -11.35 4.11 18.64
C ALA A 70 -12.07 4.24 17.29
N LEU A 71 -13.39 4.02 17.25
CA LEU A 71 -14.20 4.20 16.04
C LEU A 71 -14.24 5.67 15.60
N VAL A 72 -14.50 6.59 16.53
CA VAL A 72 -14.55 8.03 16.25
C VAL A 72 -13.19 8.51 15.74
N GLU A 73 -12.10 8.14 16.42
CA GLU A 73 -10.75 8.50 15.99
C GLU A 73 -10.43 7.94 14.59
N PHE A 74 -10.84 6.70 14.29
CA PHE A 74 -10.64 6.10 12.98
C PHE A 74 -11.42 6.87 11.89
N GLN A 75 -12.66 7.25 12.17
CA GLN A 75 -13.47 8.06 11.25
C GLN A 75 -12.87 9.45 11.02
N MET A 76 -12.40 10.11 12.08
CA MET A 76 -11.73 11.41 11.97
C MET A 76 -10.45 11.31 11.13
N LYS A 77 -9.60 10.30 11.36
CA LYS A 77 -8.39 10.07 10.54
C LYS A 77 -8.76 9.82 9.08
N LYS A 78 -9.79 9.02 8.82
CA LYS A 78 -10.26 8.74 7.45
C LYS A 78 -10.68 10.03 6.73
N LEU A 79 -11.48 10.89 7.38
CA LEU A 79 -11.92 12.16 6.81
C LEU A 79 -10.74 13.09 6.52
N GLN A 80 -9.78 13.18 7.46
CA GLN A 80 -8.57 13.97 7.27
C GLN A 80 -7.74 13.48 6.09
N HIS A 81 -7.58 12.16 5.92
CA HIS A 81 -6.89 11.57 4.78
C HIS A 81 -7.63 11.81 3.45
N GLN A 82 -8.97 11.75 3.45
CA GLN A 82 -9.76 12.09 2.27
C GLN A 82 -9.60 13.56 1.88
N SER A 83 -9.59 14.47 2.85
CA SER A 83 -9.35 15.89 2.60
C SER A 83 -7.95 16.14 2.02
N GLY A 84 -6.91 15.57 2.62
CA GLY A 84 -5.54 15.68 2.10
C GLY A 84 -5.37 15.08 0.70
N MET A 85 -6.04 13.96 0.42
CA MET A 85 -6.06 13.39 -0.94
C MET A 85 -6.70 14.33 -1.96
N GLN A 86 -7.81 14.99 -1.60
CA GLN A 86 -8.46 15.95 -2.50
C GLN A 86 -7.59 17.19 -2.74
N GLU A 87 -6.80 17.60 -1.76
CA GLU A 87 -5.81 18.65 -1.93
C GLU A 87 -4.71 18.25 -2.91
N VAL A 88 -4.13 17.05 -2.75
CA VAL A 88 -3.11 16.54 -3.68
C VAL A 88 -3.68 16.37 -5.09
N LYS A 89 -4.92 15.86 -5.23
CA LYS A 89 -5.56 15.72 -6.54
C LYS A 89 -5.75 17.06 -7.24
N ARG A 90 -6.24 18.08 -6.53
CA ARG A 90 -6.38 19.44 -7.09
C ARG A 90 -5.02 19.99 -7.52
N TRP A 91 -4.03 19.92 -6.63
CA TRP A 91 -2.66 20.32 -6.94
C TRP A 91 -2.11 19.59 -8.18
N TRP A 92 -2.32 18.29 -8.30
CA TRP A 92 -1.87 17.49 -9.46
C TRP A 92 -2.52 17.94 -10.77
N VAL A 93 -3.83 18.21 -10.75
CA VAL A 93 -4.56 18.73 -11.91
C VAL A 93 -4.06 20.13 -12.29
N ASP A 94 -3.92 21.01 -11.30
CA ASP A 94 -3.45 22.39 -11.50
C ASP A 94 -2.03 22.45 -12.05
N LEU A 95 -1.20 21.45 -11.73
CA LEU A 95 0.17 21.34 -12.20
C LEU A 95 0.27 21.02 -13.70
N GLY A 96 -0.78 20.41 -14.30
CA GLY A 96 -0.85 20.16 -15.75
C GLY A 96 0.14 19.13 -16.31
N LEU A 97 1.02 18.53 -15.48
CA LEU A 97 2.08 17.63 -15.95
C LEU A 97 1.57 16.35 -16.63
N SER A 98 0.35 15.90 -16.32
CA SER A 98 -0.25 14.76 -17.01
C SER A 98 -0.53 15.01 -18.49
N GLN A 99 -0.65 16.29 -18.89
CA GLN A 99 -0.81 16.68 -20.30
C GLN A 99 0.56 16.85 -20.98
N GLU A 100 1.55 17.36 -20.24
CA GLU A 100 2.91 17.63 -20.75
C GLU A 100 3.77 16.38 -20.86
N ILE A 101 3.56 15.39 -19.97
CA ILE A 101 4.34 14.15 -19.93
C ILE A 101 3.37 12.96 -20.07
N PRO A 102 3.01 12.56 -21.30
CA PRO A 102 2.09 11.45 -21.55
C PRO A 102 2.57 10.11 -20.97
N ALA A 103 3.88 9.99 -20.73
CA ALA A 103 4.52 8.83 -20.13
C ALA A 103 4.33 8.74 -18.60
N ALA A 104 4.07 9.85 -17.92
CA ALA A 104 3.97 9.88 -16.46
C ALA A 104 2.63 9.28 -16.03
N ARG A 105 2.68 8.22 -15.21
CA ARG A 105 1.46 7.53 -14.77
C ARG A 105 0.77 8.35 -13.68
N ASP A 106 -0.52 8.64 -13.86
CA ASP A 106 -1.33 9.22 -12.79
C ASP A 106 -1.56 8.19 -11.67
N GLN A 107 -0.79 8.32 -10.59
CA GLN A 107 -0.80 7.41 -9.46
C GLN A 107 -0.97 8.13 -8.12
N VAL A 108 -1.71 9.25 -8.10
CA VAL A 108 -1.95 10.08 -6.89
C VAL A 108 -2.33 9.26 -5.66
N LEU A 109 -3.16 8.23 -5.83
CA LEU A 109 -3.54 7.32 -4.74
C LEU A 109 -2.32 6.58 -4.16
N LYS A 110 -1.43 6.05 -5.00
CA LYS A 110 -0.23 5.33 -4.56
C LYS A 110 0.76 6.27 -3.87
N TRP A 111 0.99 7.46 -4.43
CA TRP A 111 1.88 8.45 -3.82
C TRP A 111 1.40 8.86 -2.43
N TYR A 112 0.09 9.11 -2.30
CA TYR A 112 -0.48 9.49 -1.01
C TYR A 112 -0.46 8.33 0.00
N MET A 113 -0.65 7.08 -0.45
CA MET A 113 -0.51 5.91 0.42
C MET A 113 0.87 5.86 1.07
N TRP A 114 1.96 6.15 0.34
CA TRP A 114 3.30 6.20 0.92
C TRP A 114 3.46 7.31 1.97
N SER A 115 2.93 8.51 1.73
CA SER A 115 2.97 9.57 2.75
C SER A 115 2.22 9.17 4.03
N MET A 116 1.11 8.43 3.88
CA MET A 116 0.27 7.95 4.96
C MET A 116 0.98 6.88 5.82
N THR A 117 1.84 6.05 5.22
CA THR A 117 2.60 5.04 5.96
C THR A 117 3.79 5.63 6.72
N ILE A 118 4.41 6.68 6.18
CA ILE A 118 5.57 7.34 6.80
C ILE A 118 5.12 8.28 7.94
N LEU A 119 4.06 9.06 7.71
CA LEU A 119 3.64 10.14 8.61
C LEU A 119 2.30 9.82 9.29
N GLU A 120 2.40 9.12 10.42
CA GLU A 120 1.25 8.75 11.24
C GLU A 120 0.84 9.88 12.20
N GLY A 121 -0.48 10.13 12.33
CA GLY A 121 -1.04 11.04 13.34
C GLY A 121 -1.71 12.28 12.76
N PHE A 122 -2.56 12.93 13.56
CA PHE A 122 -3.35 14.08 13.11
C PHE A 122 -2.50 15.31 12.80
N SER A 123 -1.48 15.58 13.63
CA SER A 123 -0.60 16.75 13.50
C SER A 123 0.21 16.77 12.21
N PHE A 124 0.36 15.63 11.53
CA PHE A 124 1.17 15.50 10.33
C PHE A 124 0.39 15.65 9.01
N SER A 125 -0.85 16.14 9.03
CA SER A 125 -1.66 16.19 7.80
C SER A 125 -1.11 17.07 6.71
N ARG A 126 -0.59 18.25 7.06
CA ARG A 126 0.04 19.16 6.09
C ARG A 126 1.32 18.52 5.52
N TYR A 127 2.16 17.99 6.40
CA TYR A 127 3.38 17.28 6.00
C TYR A 127 3.10 16.07 5.09
N ARG A 128 1.97 15.36 5.26
CA ARG A 128 1.57 14.29 4.34
C ARG A 128 1.28 14.80 2.93
N VAL A 129 0.59 15.93 2.81
CA VAL A 129 0.33 16.54 1.49
C VAL A 129 1.64 16.92 0.83
N ASP A 130 2.53 17.60 1.55
CA ASP A 130 3.82 18.03 0.99
C ASP A 130 4.75 16.85 0.67
N ALA A 131 4.81 15.83 1.54
CA ALA A 131 5.53 14.60 1.26
C ALA A 131 4.96 13.88 0.03
N THR A 132 3.65 13.89 -0.17
CA THR A 132 3.03 13.30 -1.38
C THR A 132 3.49 14.00 -2.65
N LYS A 133 3.61 15.33 -2.63
CA LYS A 133 4.14 16.10 -3.78
C LYS A 133 5.58 15.73 -4.10
N VAL A 134 6.43 15.58 -3.07
CA VAL A 134 7.82 15.13 -3.25
C VAL A 134 7.86 13.70 -3.81
N ILE A 135 7.08 12.78 -3.23
CA ILE A 135 6.99 11.39 -3.70
C ILE A 135 6.53 11.35 -5.16
N SER A 136 5.53 12.14 -5.55
CA SER A 136 5.07 12.18 -6.94
C SER A 136 6.16 12.61 -7.91
N MET A 137 7.00 13.58 -7.53
CA MET A 137 8.13 14.00 -8.38
C MET A 137 9.15 12.90 -8.57
N VAL A 138 9.45 12.13 -7.51
CA VAL A 138 10.35 10.97 -7.61
C VAL A 138 9.79 9.94 -8.59
N TYR A 139 8.50 9.63 -8.52
CA TYR A 139 7.85 8.70 -9.45
C TYR A 139 7.82 9.19 -10.90
N ILE A 140 7.64 10.50 -11.13
CA ILE A 140 7.68 11.07 -12.48
C ILE A 140 9.08 10.95 -13.06
N VAL A 141 10.12 11.25 -12.27
CA VAL A 141 11.52 11.10 -12.69
C VAL A 141 11.82 9.63 -13.01
N ASP A 142 11.39 8.70 -12.17
CA ASP A 142 11.52 7.25 -12.38
C ASP A 142 10.86 6.82 -13.70
N ASP A 143 9.60 7.23 -13.95
CA ASP A 143 8.88 6.94 -15.19
C ASP A 143 9.60 7.48 -16.45
N ILE A 144 10.26 8.65 -16.35
CA ILE A 144 11.06 9.22 -17.46
C ILE A 144 12.31 8.36 -17.72
N PHE A 145 13.03 7.97 -16.67
CA PHE A 145 14.23 7.13 -16.82
C PHE A 145 13.89 5.73 -17.33
N ASP A 146 12.81 5.12 -16.86
CA ASP A 146 12.31 3.83 -17.36
C ASP A 146 11.98 3.90 -18.86
N LEU A 147 11.38 4.99 -19.32
CA LEU A 147 11.09 5.22 -20.73
C LEU A 147 12.37 5.30 -21.58
N VAL A 148 13.35 6.10 -21.13
CA VAL A 148 14.63 6.29 -21.83
C VAL A 148 15.40 4.96 -21.91
N ALA A 149 15.49 4.22 -20.80
CA ALA A 149 16.13 2.92 -20.75
C ALA A 149 15.46 1.91 -21.69
N THR A 150 14.13 1.89 -21.74
CA THR A 150 13.37 1.01 -22.65
C THR A 150 13.66 1.32 -24.12
N GLN A 151 13.78 2.60 -24.49
CA GLN A 151 14.11 3.01 -25.86
C GLN A 151 15.53 2.58 -26.25
N GLU A 152 16.49 2.70 -25.34
CA GLU A 152 17.86 2.21 -25.55
C GLU A 152 17.89 0.68 -25.72
N GLU A 153 17.20 -0.07 -24.85
CA GLU A 153 17.11 -1.53 -24.94
C GLU A 153 16.48 -2.01 -26.25
N LEU A 154 15.40 -1.36 -26.70
CA LEU A 154 14.78 -1.63 -28.01
C LEU A 154 15.75 -1.37 -29.16
N SER A 155 16.48 -0.26 -29.13
CA SER A 155 17.45 0.08 -30.17
C SER A 155 18.62 -0.93 -30.23
N LEU A 156 19.12 -1.36 -29.08
CA LEU A 156 20.16 -2.39 -28.94
C LEU A 156 19.66 -3.76 -29.43
N SER A 157 18.42 -4.13 -29.09
CA SER A 157 17.80 -5.37 -29.53
C SER A 157 17.60 -5.41 -31.05
N LEU A 158 17.11 -4.32 -31.65
CA LEU A 158 16.96 -4.17 -33.11
C LEU A 158 18.31 -4.19 -33.83
N MET A 159 19.35 -3.55 -33.28
CA MET A 159 20.70 -3.63 -33.83
C MET A 159 21.29 -5.05 -33.74
N ARG A 160 21.03 -5.78 -32.66
CA ARG A 160 21.44 -7.20 -32.53
C ARG A 160 20.73 -8.09 -33.53
N GLN A 161 19.40 -7.95 -33.69
CA GLN A 161 18.65 -8.71 -34.71
C GLN A 161 19.11 -8.37 -36.13
N SER A 162 19.33 -7.09 -36.44
CA SER A 162 19.82 -6.65 -37.75
C SER A 162 21.22 -7.19 -38.07
N LYS A 163 22.12 -7.28 -37.07
CA LYS A 163 23.41 -7.95 -37.22
C LYS A 163 23.26 -9.47 -37.42
N CYS A 164 22.39 -10.14 -36.66
CA CYS A 164 22.15 -11.58 -36.83
C CYS A 164 21.56 -11.92 -38.22
N ILE A 165 20.63 -11.12 -38.74
CA ILE A 165 20.08 -11.30 -40.10
C ILE A 165 21.17 -11.08 -41.15
N ARG A 166 22.05 -10.09 -40.95
CA ARG A 166 23.12 -9.77 -41.90
C ARG A 166 24.24 -10.82 -41.92
N ILE A 167 24.48 -11.52 -40.81
CA ILE A 167 25.48 -12.60 -40.72
C ILE A 167 24.92 -13.95 -41.26
N GLY A 168 23.60 -14.15 -41.25
CA GLY A 168 22.95 -15.35 -41.79
C GLY A 168 22.69 -15.34 -43.31
N LEU A 169 23.06 -14.25 -44.01
CA LEU A 169 22.85 -14.06 -45.46
C LEU A 169 24.19 -13.96 -46.25
N THR A 170 25.32 -14.28 -45.62
CA THR A 170 26.65 -14.43 -46.24
C THR A 170 27.18 -15.81 -45.95
#